data_AF-A0A838SSQ2-F1
#
_entry.id   AF-A0A838SSQ2-F1
#
_cell.length_a   1.000
_cell.length_b   1.000
_cell.length_c   1.000
_cell.angle_alpha   90.00
_cell.angle_beta   90.00
_cell.angle_gamma   90.00
#
_symmetry.space_group_name_H-M   'P 1'
#
loop_
_entity.id
_entity.type
_entity.pdbx_description
1 polymer ?
#
loop_
_entity_poly.entity_id
_entity_poly.type
_entity_poly.pdbx_seq_one_letter_code
_entity_poly.pdbx_strand_id
1 'polypeptide(L)'
;EARRFAAWTRAVRVEPTIAALRTHAEVVRQAELQRVAGRLGDLDERQRAAVEALTSRIVNSLLHEPSVRLKAVADARGGDLYAATLRELFDLPE
;
A
#
# COMPACT_ATOMS: atom_id res chain seq x y z
N GLU A 1 -8.84 -27.45 -13.43
CA GLU A 1 -9.44 -26.72 -12.28
C GLU A 1 -8.51 -26.64 -11.07
N ALA A 2 -7.92 -27.73 -10.58
CA ALA A 2 -7.01 -27.74 -9.42
C ALA A 2 -5.86 -26.70 -9.45
N ARG A 3 -5.24 -26.43 -10.62
CA ARG A 3 -4.20 -25.38 -10.74
C ARG A 3 -4.72 -23.95 -10.59
N ARG A 4 -5.93 -23.66 -11.11
CA ARG A 4 -6.57 -22.34 -10.94
C ARG A 4 -7.01 -22.13 -9.49
N PHE A 5 -7.54 -23.17 -8.86
CA PHE A 5 -7.90 -23.13 -7.44
C PHE A 5 -6.66 -22.86 -6.56
N ALA A 6 -5.54 -23.55 -6.80
CA ALA A 6 -4.30 -23.34 -6.05
C ALA A 6 -3.67 -21.95 -6.27
N ALA A 7 -3.79 -21.37 -7.46
CA ALA A 7 -3.36 -19.99 -7.72
C ALA A 7 -4.27 -18.99 -6.98
N TRP A 8 -5.58 -19.16 -7.09
CA TRP A 8 -6.57 -18.33 -6.39
C TRP A 8 -6.38 -18.34 -4.87
N THR A 9 -6.17 -19.51 -4.25
CA THR A 9 -5.91 -19.60 -2.80
C THR A 9 -4.62 -18.89 -2.39
N ARG A 10 -3.60 -18.80 -3.26
CA ARG A 10 -2.37 -18.06 -2.96
C ARG A 10 -2.55 -16.55 -3.18
N ALA A 11 -3.26 -16.13 -4.21
CA ALA A 11 -3.62 -14.73 -4.40
C ALA A 11 -4.39 -14.16 -3.19
N VAL A 12 -5.32 -14.94 -2.62
CA VAL A 12 -6.03 -14.59 -1.38
C VAL A 12 -5.08 -14.38 -0.18
N ARG A 13 -3.92 -15.05 -0.13
CA ARG A 13 -2.97 -14.93 0.98
C ARG A 13 -2.17 -13.62 0.99
N VAL A 14 -2.01 -12.96 -0.16
CA VAL A 14 -1.22 -11.72 -0.25
C VAL A 14 -2.06 -10.45 -0.17
N GLU A 15 -3.38 -10.54 -0.38
CA GLU A 15 -4.29 -9.40 -0.28
C GLU A 15 -4.26 -8.70 1.09
N PRO A 16 -4.23 -9.42 2.24
CA PRO A 16 -4.09 -8.79 3.55
C PRO A 16 -2.81 -7.97 3.68
N THR A 17 -1.68 -8.48 3.18
CA THR A 17 -0.40 -7.75 3.18
C THR A 17 -0.47 -6.47 2.34
N ILE A 18 -1.11 -6.52 1.16
CA ILE A 18 -1.30 -5.34 0.32
C ILE A 18 -2.17 -4.29 1.03
N ALA A 19 -3.24 -4.74 1.68
CA ALA A 19 -4.12 -3.85 2.44
C ALA A 19 -3.37 -3.21 3.61
N ALA A 20 -2.61 -4.01 4.38
CA ALA A 20 -1.80 -3.53 5.48
C ALA A 20 -0.74 -2.50 5.03
N LEU A 21 -0.05 -2.76 3.91
CA LEU A 21 0.92 -1.84 3.34
C LEU A 21 0.29 -0.50 2.92
N ARG A 22 -0.90 -0.55 2.31
CA ARG A 22 -1.66 0.66 1.95
C ARG A 22 -2.08 1.46 3.18
N THR A 23 -2.57 0.79 4.22
CA THR A 23 -2.92 1.43 5.49
C THR A 23 -1.70 2.07 6.14
N HIS A 24 -0.57 1.36 6.19
CA HIS A 24 0.69 1.89 6.73
C HIS A 24 1.13 3.16 5.98
N ALA A 25 1.11 3.13 4.64
CA ALA A 25 1.48 4.29 3.84
C ALA A 25 0.53 5.48 4.05
N GLU A 26 -0.76 5.25 4.23
CA GLU A 26 -1.72 6.32 4.54
C GLU A 26 -1.46 6.91 5.93
N VAL A 27 -1.16 6.09 6.94
CA VAL A 27 -0.77 6.57 8.28
C VAL A 27 0.47 7.46 8.19
N VAL A 28 1.49 7.04 7.44
CA VAL A 28 2.70 7.84 7.21
C VAL A 28 2.36 9.15 6.49
N ARG A 29 1.57 9.10 5.41
CA ARG A 29 1.16 10.29 4.66
C ARG A 29 0.44 11.30 5.53
N GLN A 30 -0.51 10.86 6.35
CA GLN A 30 -1.25 11.70 7.27
C GLN A 30 -0.34 12.32 8.33
N ALA A 31 0.57 11.52 8.91
CA ALA A 31 1.53 12.03 9.89
C ALA A 31 2.42 13.13 9.30
N GLU A 32 2.89 12.98 8.06
CA GLU A 32 3.67 14.02 7.38
C GLU A 32 2.85 15.29 7.11
N LEU A 33 1.61 15.16 6.67
CA LEU A 33 0.72 16.32 6.47
C LEU A 33 0.46 17.07 7.78
N GLN A 34 0.27 16.35 8.88
CA GLN A 34 0.13 16.96 10.21
C GLN A 34 1.41 17.67 10.65
N ARG A 35 2.60 17.09 10.41
CA ARG A 35 3.89 17.73 10.72
C ARG A 35 4.07 19.08 10.02
N VAL A 36 3.56 19.22 8.79
CA VAL A 36 3.65 20.47 8.03
C VAL A 36 2.40 21.34 8.12
N ALA A 37 1.36 20.93 8.85
CA ALA A 37 0.07 21.61 8.87
C ALA A 37 0.17 23.11 9.22
N GLY A 38 1.04 23.47 10.17
CA GLY A 38 1.31 24.87 10.53
C GLY A 38 1.94 25.69 9.40
N ARG A 39 2.78 25.07 8.56
CA ARG A 39 3.36 25.71 7.36
C ARG A 39 2.37 25.80 6.19
N LEU A 40 1.32 24.98 6.22
CA LEU A 40 0.21 25.00 5.27
C LEU A 40 -0.99 25.82 5.81
N GLY A 41 -0.80 26.60 6.87
CA GLY A 41 -1.87 27.35 7.54
C GLY A 41 -2.54 28.40 6.65
N ASP A 42 -1.78 29.02 5.76
CA ASP A 42 -2.26 30.07 4.85
C ASP A 42 -2.97 29.54 3.59
N LEU A 43 -2.99 28.21 3.41
CA LEU A 43 -3.67 27.61 2.27
C LEU A 43 -5.18 27.68 2.45
N ASP A 44 -5.87 28.11 1.39
CA ASP A 44 -7.32 27.97 1.29
C ASP A 44 -7.74 26.49 1.19
N GLU A 45 -9.04 26.23 1.35
CA GLU A 45 -9.57 24.85 1.36
C GLU A 45 -9.30 24.11 0.04
N ARG A 46 -9.35 24.83 -1.09
CA ARG A 46 -9.09 24.24 -2.42
C ARG A 46 -7.63 23.85 -2.57
N GLN A 47 -6.72 24.69 -2.09
CA GLN A 47 -5.27 24.45 -2.09
C GLN A 47 -4.93 23.29 -1.14
N ARG A 48 -5.53 23.24 0.05
CA ARG A 48 -5.38 22.12 0.99
C ARG A 48 -5.82 20.80 0.37
N ALA A 49 -7.00 20.77 -0.27
CA ALA A 49 -7.49 19.61 -1.00
C ALA A 49 -6.56 19.20 -2.17
N ALA A 50 -5.93 20.17 -2.84
CA ALA A 50 -4.98 19.87 -3.91
C ALA A 50 -3.70 19.19 -3.37
N VAL A 51 -3.21 19.59 -2.20
CA VAL A 51 -2.06 18.95 -1.53
C VAL A 51 -2.41 17.55 -1.06
N GLU A 52 -3.58 17.35 -0.45
CA GLU A 52 -4.11 16.04 -0.08
C GLU A 52 -4.19 15.10 -1.30
N ALA A 53 -4.80 15.57 -2.39
CA ALA A 53 -4.94 14.79 -3.61
C ALA A 53 -3.59 14.51 -4.30
N LEU A 54 -2.63 15.44 -4.24
CA LEU A 54 -1.28 15.23 -4.76
C LEU A 54 -0.56 14.14 -3.98
N THR A 55 -0.49 14.26 -2.66
CA THR A 55 0.22 13.30 -1.81
C THR A 55 -0.42 11.91 -1.87
N SER A 56 -1.76 11.83 -1.88
CA SER A 56 -2.48 10.56 -2.09
C SER A 56 -2.14 9.93 -3.45
N ARG A 57 -2.08 10.73 -4.53
CA ARG A 57 -1.65 10.22 -5.85
C ARG A 57 -0.21 9.72 -5.88
N ILE A 58 0.70 10.37 -5.17
CA ILE A 58 2.09 9.92 -5.04
C ILE A 58 2.13 8.54 -4.38
N VAL A 59 1.48 8.38 -3.21
CA VAL A 59 1.41 7.09 -2.51
C VAL A 59 0.77 6.02 -3.38
N ASN A 60 -0.36 6.32 -4.02
CA ASN A 60 -1.04 5.37 -4.91
C ASN A 60 -0.17 4.95 -6.10
N SER A 61 0.56 5.88 -6.70
CA SER A 61 1.48 5.60 -7.81
C SER A 61 2.65 4.71 -7.38
N LEU A 62 3.24 5.01 -6.21
CA LEU A 62 4.34 4.22 -5.64
C LEU A 62 3.90 2.80 -5.29
N LEU A 63 2.69 2.63 -4.76
CA LEU A 63 2.19 1.32 -4.31
C LEU A 63 1.51 0.51 -5.41
N HIS A 64 1.22 1.10 -6.58
CA HIS A 64 0.58 0.39 -7.68
C HIS A 64 1.43 -0.79 -8.16
N GLU A 65 2.66 -0.52 -8.59
CA GLU A 65 3.55 -1.54 -9.17
C GLU A 65 3.93 -2.64 -8.16
N PRO A 66 4.31 -2.34 -6.90
CA PRO A 66 4.55 -3.37 -5.89
C PRO A 66 3.30 -4.23 -5.60
N SER A 67 2.11 -3.62 -5.56
CA SER A 67 0.86 -4.37 -5.36
C SER A 67 0.59 -5.33 -6.52
N VAL A 68 0.77 -4.88 -7.77
CA VAL A 68 0.57 -5.71 -8.97
C VAL A 68 1.58 -6.86 -8.99
N ARG A 69 2.86 -6.57 -8.72
CA ARG A 69 3.91 -7.59 -8.66
C ARG A 69 3.65 -8.62 -7.56
N LEU A 70 3.22 -8.19 -6.37
CA LEU A 70 2.94 -9.12 -5.27
C LEU A 70 1.81 -10.09 -5.63
N LYS A 71 0.75 -9.59 -6.28
CA LYS A 71 -0.33 -10.45 -6.80
C LYS A 71 0.18 -11.43 -7.85
N ALA A 72 1.03 -10.99 -8.78
CA ALA A 72 1.58 -11.85 -9.82
C ALA A 72 2.51 -12.95 -9.27
N VAL A 73 3.33 -12.66 -8.25
CA VAL A 73 4.19 -13.68 -7.62
C VAL A 73 3.43 -14.61 -6.67
N ALA A 74 2.26 -14.20 -6.17
CA ALA A 74 1.35 -15.09 -5.45
C ALA A 74 0.84 -16.26 -6.32
N ASP A 75 0.66 -16.01 -7.61
CA ASP A 75 0.31 -17.06 -8.55
C ASP A 75 1.48 -18.03 -8.82
N ALA A 76 2.73 -17.58 -8.57
CA ALA A 76 3.94 -18.40 -8.59
C ALA A 76 4.21 -19.05 -7.21
N ARG A 77 5.01 -20.12 -7.16
CA ARG A 77 5.29 -20.90 -5.92
C ARG A 77 6.05 -20.12 -4.81
N GLY A 78 6.23 -18.80 -4.94
CA GLY A 78 7.03 -17.96 -4.02
C GLY A 78 6.31 -16.79 -3.35
N GLY A 79 5.00 -16.61 -3.56
CA GLY A 79 4.25 -15.45 -3.03
C GLY A 79 4.26 -15.30 -1.51
N ASP A 80 4.22 -16.41 -0.77
CA ASP A 80 4.18 -16.39 0.69
C ASP A 80 5.48 -15.80 1.28
N LEU A 81 6.64 -16.10 0.68
CA LEU A 81 7.93 -15.54 1.08
C LEU A 81 7.97 -14.03 0.84
N TYR A 82 7.54 -13.58 -0.35
CA TYR A 82 7.50 -12.15 -0.66
C TYR A 82 6.55 -11.37 0.26
N ALA A 83 5.38 -11.94 0.58
CA ALA A 83 4.46 -11.33 1.53
C ALA A 83 5.06 -11.25 2.94
N ALA A 84 5.72 -12.31 3.41
CA ALA A 84 6.43 -12.29 4.70
C ALA A 84 7.54 -11.23 4.74
N THR A 85 8.38 -11.15 3.70
CA THR A 85 9.41 -10.11 3.59
C THR A 85 8.83 -8.70 3.61
N LEU A 86 7.71 -8.46 2.92
CA LEU A 86 7.06 -7.14 2.97
C LEU A 86 6.49 -6.82 4.35
N ARG A 87 5.94 -7.81 5.07
CA ARG A 87 5.50 -7.60 6.45
C ARG A 87 6.67 -7.23 7.36
N GLU A 88 7.81 -7.91 7.22
CA GLU A 88 9.00 -7.63 8.02
C GLU A 88 9.60 -6.25 7.70
N LEU A 89 9.78 -5.91 6.42
CA LEU A 89 10.41 -4.65 6.01
C LEU A 89 9.60 -3.41 6.38
N PHE A 90 8.27 -3.54 6.46
CA PHE A 90 7.36 -2.43 6.71
C PHE A 90 6.63 -2.54 8.06
N ASP A 91 7.00 -3.51 8.90
CA ASP A 91 6.39 -3.78 10.20
C ASP A 91 4.85 -3.86 10.12
N LEU A 92 4.35 -4.69 9.20
CA LEU A 92 2.91 -4.82 8.91
C LEU A 92 2.27 -5.95 9.76
N PRO A 93 1.01 -5.79 10.20
CA PRO A 93 0.27 -6.85 10.87
C PRO A 93 0.05 -8.07 9.96
N GLU A 94 -0.14 -9.25 10.57
CA GLU A 94 -0.35 -10.53 9.86
C GLU A 94 -1.61 -10.57 8.99
#